data_AF-A0A225EBJ4-F1
#
_entry.id   AF-A0A225EBJ4-F1
#
_cell.length_a   1.000
_cell.length_b   1.000
_cell.length_c   1.000
_cell.angle_alpha   90.00
_cell.angle_beta   90.00
_cell.angle_gamma   90.00
#
_symmetry.space_group_name_H-M   'P 1'
#
loop_
_entity.id
_entity.type
_entity.pdbx_description
1 polymer ?
#
loop_
_entity_poly.entity_id
_entity_poly.type
_entity_poly.pdbx_seq_one_letter_code
_entity_poly.pdbx_strand_id
1 'polypeptide(L)' 'MAPTGNIQSDGSYTIKTMDKTGAPLGWYKVTVSGGLPLPGAQPVSIPQRYSSEAETPLAVEVVENAAAGVYDFKLTK' A
#
# COMPACT_ATOMS: atom_id res chain seq x y z
N MET A 1 1.17 -10.16 11.57
CA MET A 1 0.48 -9.65 10.36
C MET A 1 1.02 -8.28 10.05
N ALA A 2 1.31 -8.00 8.78
CA ALA A 2 1.66 -6.65 8.35
C ALA A 2 0.41 -5.76 8.30
N PRO A 3 0.54 -4.43 8.49
CA PRO A 3 -0.54 -3.50 8.23
C PRO A 3 -1.00 -3.58 6.77
N THR A 4 -2.31 -3.61 6.51
CA THR A 4 -2.85 -3.75 5.14
C THR A 4 -4.10 -2.89 4.93
N GLY A 5 -4.43 -2.62 3.67
CA GLY A 5 -5.60 -1.85 3.29
C GLY A 5 -5.97 -2.07 1.82
N ASN A 6 -7.27 -1.98 1.51
CA ASN A 6 -7.75 -2.08 0.14
C ASN A 6 -7.70 -0.70 -0.53
N ILE A 7 -7.13 -0.67 -1.74
CA ILE A 7 -7.15 0.51 -2.60
C ILE A 7 -8.54 0.65 -3.23
N GLN A 8 -9.12 1.82 -3.12
CA GLN A 8 -10.43 2.16 -3.67
C GLN A 8 -10.33 2.53 -5.16
N SER A 9 -11.49 2.67 -5.82
CA SER A 9 -11.54 3.03 -7.24
C SER A 9 -10.95 4.40 -7.58
N ASP A 10 -10.89 5.32 -6.60
CA ASP A 10 -10.26 6.64 -6.72
C ASP A 10 -8.76 6.63 -6.35
N GLY A 11 -8.20 5.46 -6.03
CA GLY A 11 -6.80 5.30 -5.61
C GLY A 11 -6.54 5.60 -4.13
N SER A 12 -7.55 6.06 -3.37
CA SER A 12 -7.41 6.25 -1.93
C SER A 12 -7.34 4.90 -1.20
N TYR A 13 -6.73 4.88 -0.02
CA TYR A 13 -6.64 3.69 0.80
C TYR A 13 -6.46 4.05 2.27
N THR A 14 -6.88 3.14 3.15
CA THR A 14 -6.66 3.24 4.60
C THR A 14 -6.03 1.95 5.09
N ILE A 15 -4.87 2.07 5.73
CA ILE A 15 -4.17 0.93 6.33
C ILE A 15 -4.73 0.62 7.72
N LYS A 16 -4.83 -0.66 8.04
CA LYS A 16 -5.19 -1.16 9.36
C LYS A 16 -4.17 -2.17 9.87
N THR A 17 -3.95 -2.15 11.17
CA THR A 17 -3.21 -3.18 11.91
C THR A 17 -4.20 -3.92 12.80
N MET A 18 -4.55 -5.15 12.40
CA MET A 18 -5.69 -5.87 12.99
C MET A 18 -6.97 -5.01 12.86
N ASP A 19 -7.67 -4.75 13.97
CA ASP A 19 -8.90 -3.95 13.98
C ASP A 19 -8.67 -2.44 14.15
N LYS A 20 -7.41 -1.99 14.23
CA LYS A 20 -7.05 -0.58 14.46
C LYS A 20 -6.62 0.09 13.16
N THR A 21 -7.18 1.28 12.90
CA THR A 21 -6.71 2.16 11.82
C THR A 21 -5.28 2.63 12.09
N GLY A 22 -4.44 2.58 11.06
CA GLY A 22 -3.04 2.98 11.11
C GLY A 22 -2.05 1.81 11.22
N ALA A 23 -0.78 2.17 11.34
CA ALA A 23 0.36 1.28 11.55
C ALA A 23 1.17 1.74 12.76
N PRO A 24 1.88 0.84 13.47
CA PRO A 24 2.88 1.24 14.45
C PRO A 24 3.95 2.16 13.86
N LEU A 25 4.59 2.97 14.71
CA LEU A 25 5.69 3.84 14.29
C LEU A 25 6.90 3.00 13.84
N GLY A 26 7.60 3.49 12.83
CA GLY A 26 8.83 2.87 12.33
C GLY A 26 8.90 2.79 10.80
N TRP A 27 9.99 2.20 10.31
CA TRP A 27 10.24 2.03 8.89
C TRP A 27 9.55 0.79 8.33
N TYR A 28 8.85 0.97 7.22
CA TYR A 28 8.17 -0.10 6.49
C TYR A 28 8.61 -0.11 5.03
N LYS A 29 8.80 -1.31 4.50
CA LYS A 29 8.66 -1.55 3.06
C LYS A 29 7.19 -1.60 2.71
N VAL A 30 6.84 -1.00 1.58
CA VAL A 30 5.45 -0.96 1.09
C VAL A 30 5.34 -1.84 -0.15
N THR A 31 4.40 -2.79 -0.10
CA THR A 31 4.06 -3.61 -1.24
C THR A 31 2.66 -3.27 -1.74
N VAL A 32 2.50 -3.23 -3.06
CA VAL A 32 1.21 -3.10 -3.73
C VAL A 32 0.99 -4.33 -4.60
N SER A 33 -0.11 -5.02 -4.38
CA SER A 33 -0.49 -6.21 -5.14
C SER A 33 -1.93 -6.09 -5.63
N GLY A 34 -2.17 -6.53 -6.86
CA GLY A 34 -3.54 -6.67 -7.36
C GLY A 34 -4.26 -7.81 -6.62
N GLY A 35 -5.51 -7.58 -6.25
CA GLY A 35 -6.40 -8.66 -5.81
C GLY A 35 -6.93 -9.48 -6.98
N LEU A 36 -7.62 -10.59 -6.66
CA LEU A 36 -8.44 -11.27 -7.66
C LEU A 36 -9.48 -10.28 -8.21
N PRO A 37 -9.62 -10.16 -9.54
CA PRO A 37 -10.64 -9.30 -10.11
C PRO A 37 -12.01 -9.75 -9.62
N LEU A 38 -12.82 -8.80 -9.17
CA LEU A 38 -14.25 -9.04 -8.98
C LEU A 38 -14.86 -9.50 -10.33
N PRO A 39 -15.95 -10.29 -10.33
CA PRO A 39 -16.63 -10.66 -11.56
C PRO A 39 -16.94 -9.42 -12.41
N GLY A 40 -16.40 -9.36 -13.63
CA GLY A 40 -16.55 -8.21 -14.54
C GLY A 40 -15.49 -7.10 -14.40
N ALA A 41 -14.56 -7.18 -13.44
CA ALA A 41 -13.45 -6.25 -13.32
C ALA A 41 -12.24 -6.71 -14.16
N GLN A 42 -11.58 -5.75 -14.81
CA GLN A 42 -10.28 -5.99 -15.44
C GLN A 42 -9.20 -6.08 -14.35
N PRO A 43 -8.30 -7.08 -14.42
CA PRO A 43 -7.13 -7.10 -13.54
C PRO A 43 -6.29 -5.83 -13.69
N VAL A 44 -5.91 -5.21 -12.58
CA VAL A 44 -4.95 -4.11 -12.61
C VAL A 44 -3.56 -4.71 -12.75
N SER A 45 -2.86 -4.36 -13.84
CA SER A 45 -1.46 -4.76 -14.02
C SER A 45 -0.58 -3.92 -13.10
N ILE A 46 0.00 -4.56 -12.09
CA ILE A 46 0.97 -3.95 -11.18
C ILE A 46 2.36 -4.52 -11.50
N PRO A 47 3.39 -3.68 -11.75
CA PRO A 47 4.74 -4.17 -11.95
C PRO A 47 5.21 -5.02 -10.76
N GLN A 48 5.78 -6.19 -11.06
CA GLN A 48 6.15 -7.21 -10.06
C GLN A 48 7.00 -6.64 -8.90
N ARG A 49 7.87 -5.67 -9.20
CA ARG A 49 8.72 -5.01 -8.20
C ARG A 49 7.91 -4.46 -7.02
N TYR A 50 6.70 -3.94 -7.25
CA TYR A 50 5.86 -3.41 -6.17
C TYR A 50 5.15 -4.48 -5.36
N SER A 51 4.96 -5.69 -5.91
CA SER A 51 4.36 -6.82 -5.18
C SER A 51 5.37 -7.65 -4.39
N SER A 52 6.68 -7.41 -4.58
CA SER A 52 7.76 -8.16 -3.95
C SER A 52 8.39 -7.35 -2.81
N GLU A 53 8.39 -7.88 -1.60
CA GLU A 53 9.08 -7.26 -0.46
C GLU A 53 10.59 -7.12 -0.70
N ALA A 54 11.18 -8.06 -1.44
CA ALA A 54 12.61 -8.04 -1.75
C ALA A 54 12.98 -6.93 -2.75
N GLU A 55 12.07 -6.60 -3.68
CA GLU A 55 12.35 -5.74 -4.83
C GLU A 55 11.69 -4.36 -4.74
N THR A 56 10.69 -4.19 -3.86
CA THR A 56 9.93 -2.94 -3.81
C THR A 56 10.85 -1.78 -3.46
N PRO A 57 10.85 -0.72 -4.30
CA PRO A 57 11.59 0.49 -3.97
C PRO A 57 10.82 1.37 -2.98
N LEU A 58 9.58 1.02 -2.65
CA LEU A 58 8.74 1.82 -1.76
C LEU A 58 9.11 1.54 -0.31
N ALA A 59 9.57 2.58 0.37
CA ALA A 59 9.79 2.56 1.80
C ALA A 59 9.29 3.88 2.39
N VAL A 60 8.73 3.80 3.60
CA VAL A 60 8.25 4.98 4.32
C VAL A 60 8.47 4.82 5.82
N GLU A 61 8.72 5.93 6.50
CA GLU A 61 8.70 5.99 7.95
C GLU A 61 7.32 6.43 8.42
N VAL A 62 6.71 5.62 9.28
CA VAL A 62 5.49 5.99 9.98
C VAL A 62 5.88 6.79 11.22
N VAL A 63 5.53 8.07 11.22
CA VAL A 63 5.79 9.03 12.31
C VAL A 63 4.47 9.66 12.79
N GLU A 64 4.43 10.13 14.04
CA GLU A 64 3.20 10.67 14.66
C GLU A 64 2.61 11.86 13.90
N ASN A 65 3.45 12.76 13.38
CA ASN A 65 3.05 14.01 12.74
C ASN A 65 3.58 14.09 11.30
N ALA A 66 3.29 13.07 10.50
CA ALA A 66 3.72 13.03 9.11
C ALA A 66 3.12 14.21 8.31
N ALA A 67 3.93 14.81 7.44
CA ALA A 67 3.44 15.83 6.52
C ALA A 67 2.42 15.22 5.53
N ALA A 68 1.52 16.06 5.02
CA ALA A 68 0.55 15.62 4.02
C ALA A 68 1.24 15.05 2.78
N GLY A 69 0.72 13.93 2.26
CA GLY A 69 1.22 13.27 1.07
C GLY A 69 2.47 12.38 1.27
N VAL A 70 3.03 12.29 2.48
CA VAL A 70 4.14 11.35 2.77
C VAL A 70 3.74 9.89 2.49
N TYR A 71 2.45 9.58 2.62
CA TYR A 71 1.89 8.27 2.33
C TYR A 71 1.27 8.18 0.92
N ASP A 72 1.48 9.16 0.04
CA ASP A 72 0.97 9.08 -1.34
C ASP A 72 2.01 8.38 -2.23
N PHE A 73 1.76 7.11 -2.57
CA PHE A 73 2.66 6.35 -3.43
C PHE A 73 2.26 6.46 -4.90
N LYS A 74 3.22 6.88 -5.73
CA LYS A 74 3.07 6.87 -7.20
C LYS A 74 3.82 5.68 -7.78
N LEU A 75 3.08 4.77 -8.40
CA LEU A 75 3.67 3.64 -9.11
C LEU A 75 4.03 4.08 -10.53
N THR A 76 5.29 3.86 -10.92
CA THR A 76 5.76 4.05 -12.30
C THR A 76 5.79 2.71 -13.00
N LYS A 77 5.73 2.69 -14.34
CA LYS A 77 5.93 1.45 -15.11
C LYS A 77 7.34 0.91 -14.94
#